data_AF-A0A925RYY7-F1
#
_entry.id   AF-A0A925RYY7-F1
#
_cell.length_a   1.000
_cell.length_b   1.000
_cell.length_c   1.000
_cell.angle_alpha   90.00
_cell.angle_beta   90.00
_cell.angle_gamma   90.00
#
_symmetry.space_group_name_H-M   'P 1'
#
loop_
_entity.id
_entity.type
_entity.pdbx_description
1 polymer ?
#
loop_
_entity_poly.entity_id
_entity_poly.type
_entity_poly.pdbx_seq_one_letter_code
_entity_poly.pdbx_strand_id
1 'polypeptide(L)'
;FRVNIFRQRGACGMVIRHIKFKLPTIEELGLPEELKDLVMDKRGLIMVVGATGSGKSSSLAAMIDHRNATSPGHIITIEDPVEYAHRSKKSLVTHREVGVDTHSWHHALKNALRQAPDVILVGEIRDAETMEHAIAFAETGHLCLSTLHANSASQTMERIINFFPEERRTQLLMDLSANLRAIVSQRLVRTEDGKGRVAAIEILLNTPTIAEKIFKGEFNELKGVMTKSRELGMRTFDWALFELYNEGKISYDEAIRNADSANELRLSIKLKSTRGEPAAAAGLALAMDDMHTPEKIEALRQEELHKQQHKREELELAALQRTKLAQQQPSDLYRA
;
A
#
# COMPACT_ATOMS: atom_id res chain seq x y z
N PHE A 1 15.29 -24.51 1.08
CA PHE A 1 13.85 -24.62 0.75
C PHE A 1 13.05 -24.34 2.02
N ARG A 2 11.86 -23.75 1.91
CA ARG A 2 10.88 -23.67 2.99
C ARG A 2 9.86 -24.77 2.82
N VAL A 3 9.58 -25.50 3.90
CA VAL A 3 8.67 -26.63 3.87
C VAL A 3 7.54 -26.37 4.86
N ASN A 4 6.30 -26.29 4.37
CA ASN A 4 5.12 -26.28 5.21
C ASN A 4 4.48 -27.67 5.17
N ILE A 5 4.40 -28.34 6.32
CA ILE A 5 3.81 -29.68 6.48
C ILE A 5 2.50 -29.52 7.24
N PHE A 6 1.43 -30.11 6.73
CA PHE A 6 0.10 -30.02 7.33
C PHE A 6 -0.66 -31.33 7.20
N ARG A 7 -1.74 -31.50 7.96
CA ARG A 7 -2.66 -32.63 7.81
C ARG A 7 -3.93 -32.18 7.11
N GLN A 8 -4.35 -32.90 6.08
CA GLN A 8 -5.58 -32.67 5.35
C GLN A 8 -6.33 -34.00 5.19
N ARG A 9 -7.57 -34.08 5.69
CA ARG A 9 -8.44 -35.26 5.61
C ARG A 9 -7.75 -36.56 6.07
N GLY A 10 -6.99 -36.50 7.16
CA GLY A 10 -6.27 -37.65 7.71
C GLY A 10 -4.97 -38.02 6.96
N ALA A 11 -4.69 -37.39 5.81
CA ALA A 11 -3.43 -37.55 5.10
C ALA A 11 -2.43 -36.43 5.43
N CYS A 12 -1.14 -36.72 5.32
CA CYS A 12 -0.08 -35.72 5.39
C CYS A 12 0.03 -35.00 4.03
N GLY A 13 0.05 -33.67 4.04
CA GLY A 13 0.30 -32.81 2.90
C GLY A 13 1.54 -31.96 3.15
N MET A 14 2.21 -31.55 2.07
CA MET A 14 3.40 -30.71 2.15
C MET A 14 3.46 -29.74 0.98
N VAL A 15 3.83 -28.49 1.26
CA VAL A 15 4.15 -27.47 0.25
C VAL A 15 5.62 -27.08 0.42
N ILE A 16 6.41 -27.29 -0.64
CA ILE A 16 7.83 -26.92 -0.68
C ILE A 16 7.99 -25.67 -1.53
N ARG A 17 8.58 -24.62 -0.96
CA ARG A 17 8.95 -23.39 -1.66
C ARG A 17 10.46 -23.27 -1.77
N HIS A 18 10.96 -22.96 -2.96
CA HIS A 18 12.36 -22.65 -3.18
C HIS A 18 12.71 -21.28 -2.58
N ILE A 19 13.77 -21.20 -1.78
CA ILE A 19 14.30 -19.95 -1.23
C ILE A 19 15.45 -19.55 -2.15
N LYS A 20 15.38 -18.35 -2.74
CA LYS A 20 16.40 -17.86 -3.66
C LYS A 20 17.62 -17.36 -2.88
N PHE A 21 18.80 -17.86 -3.22
CA PHE A 21 20.06 -17.37 -2.62
C PHE A 21 20.63 -16.14 -3.33
N LYS A 22 20.32 -15.94 -4.61
CA LYS A 22 20.71 -14.72 -5.32
C LYS A 22 19.75 -13.60 -4.94
N LEU A 23 20.26 -12.61 -4.24
CA LEU A 23 19.56 -11.37 -3.94
C LEU A 23 19.46 -10.55 -5.23
N PRO A 24 18.27 -10.02 -5.56
CA PRO A 24 18.15 -9.09 -6.67
C PRO A 24 18.77 -7.74 -6.31
N THR A 25 19.33 -7.04 -7.31
CA THR A 25 19.77 -5.64 -7.12
C THR A 25 18.64 -4.66 -7.45
N ILE A 26 18.78 -3.40 -7.02
CA ILE A 26 17.81 -2.33 -7.31
C ILE A 26 17.66 -2.15 -8.82
N GLU A 27 18.76 -2.23 -9.57
CA GLU A 27 18.81 -2.11 -11.02
C GLU A 27 18.18 -3.32 -11.72
N GLU A 28 18.47 -4.55 -11.24
CA GLU A 28 17.87 -5.78 -11.78
C GLU A 28 16.33 -5.79 -11.64
N LEU A 29 15.81 -5.16 -10.59
CA LEU A 29 14.36 -5.00 -10.36
C LEU A 29 13.75 -3.80 -11.09
N GLY A 30 14.57 -2.93 -11.69
CA GLY A 30 14.12 -1.68 -12.29
C GLY A 30 13.49 -0.72 -11.28
N LEU A 31 13.97 -0.76 -10.03
CA LEU A 31 13.47 0.12 -8.97
C LEU A 31 14.06 1.53 -9.12
N PRO A 32 13.34 2.57 -8.68
CA PRO A 32 13.83 3.94 -8.69
C PRO A 32 15.13 4.13 -7.88
N GLU A 33 16.02 5.01 -8.35
CA GLU A 33 17.32 5.27 -7.69
C GLU A 33 17.14 5.91 -6.30
N GLU A 34 16.04 6.62 -6.07
CA GLU A 34 15.69 7.24 -4.79
C GLU A 34 15.66 6.20 -3.64
N LEU A 35 15.41 4.91 -3.94
CA LEU A 35 15.45 3.85 -2.92
C LEU A 35 16.86 3.58 -2.39
N LYS A 36 17.92 3.84 -3.18
CA LYS A 36 19.32 3.75 -2.73
C LYS A 36 19.61 4.83 -1.70
N ASP A 37 19.16 6.06 -1.95
CA ASP A 37 19.36 7.16 -1.03
C ASP A 37 18.57 6.96 0.26
N LEU A 38 17.31 6.53 0.15
CA LEU A 38 16.44 6.27 1.29
C LEU A 38 17.01 5.22 2.24
N VAL A 39 17.53 4.10 1.73
CA VAL A 39 18.09 3.06 2.61
C VAL A 39 19.35 3.51 3.33
N MET A 40 20.03 4.54 2.82
CA MET A 40 21.25 5.10 3.42
C MET A 40 20.96 6.16 4.49
N ASP A 41 19.69 6.53 4.70
CA ASP A 41 19.31 7.43 5.79
C ASP A 41 19.71 6.84 7.16
N LYS A 42 20.14 7.72 8.07
CA LYS A 42 20.60 7.32 9.40
C LYS A 42 19.46 6.85 10.30
N ARG A 43 18.29 7.48 10.17
CA ARG A 43 17.13 7.24 11.03
C ARG A 43 15.82 7.53 10.32
N GLY A 44 14.74 7.00 10.88
CA GLY A 44 13.37 7.21 10.39
C GLY A 44 12.69 5.89 10.04
N LEU A 45 11.42 5.98 9.66
CA LEU A 45 10.59 4.85 9.28
C LEU A 45 10.38 4.84 7.76
N ILE A 46 10.77 3.76 7.10
CA ILE A 46 10.48 3.50 5.68
C ILE A 46 9.51 2.34 5.57
N MET A 47 8.38 2.58 4.93
CA MET A 47 7.35 1.58 4.71
C MET A 47 7.33 1.15 3.25
N VAL A 48 7.56 -0.13 2.98
CA VAL A 48 7.38 -0.72 1.64
C VAL A 48 6.05 -1.45 1.60
N VAL A 49 5.11 -0.92 0.83
CA VAL A 49 3.71 -1.36 0.83
C VAL A 49 3.25 -1.87 -0.53
N GLY A 50 2.17 -2.62 -0.54
CA GLY A 50 1.60 -3.24 -1.74
C GLY A 50 0.81 -4.50 -1.40
N ALA A 51 0.08 -5.03 -2.37
CA ALA A 51 -0.63 -6.29 -2.22
C ALA A 51 0.30 -7.51 -2.02
N THR A 52 -0.25 -8.65 -1.65
CA THR A 52 0.49 -9.92 -1.62
C THR A 52 1.06 -10.23 -3.00
N GLY A 53 2.35 -10.58 -3.05
CA GLY A 53 3.03 -10.88 -4.31
C GLY A 53 3.35 -9.65 -5.17
N SER A 54 3.24 -8.43 -4.62
CA SER A 54 3.68 -7.21 -5.32
C SER A 54 5.20 -7.05 -5.36
N GLY A 55 5.96 -7.87 -4.63
CA GLY A 55 7.43 -7.83 -4.64
C GLY A 55 8.07 -7.02 -3.51
N LYS A 56 7.30 -6.61 -2.47
CA LYS A 56 7.81 -5.87 -1.29
C LYS A 56 9.10 -6.46 -0.70
N SER A 57 9.10 -7.75 -0.40
CA SER A 57 10.26 -8.42 0.19
C SER A 57 11.48 -8.42 -0.74
N SER A 58 11.27 -8.50 -2.06
CA SER A 58 12.36 -8.40 -3.04
C SER A 58 12.96 -6.99 -3.07
N SER A 59 12.12 -5.96 -3.00
CA SER A 59 12.57 -4.56 -2.97
C SER A 59 13.32 -4.24 -1.68
N LEU A 60 12.80 -4.68 -0.53
CA LEU A 60 13.50 -4.55 0.75
C LEU A 60 14.82 -5.30 0.77
N ALA A 61 14.86 -6.52 0.24
CA ALA A 61 16.11 -7.27 0.12
C ALA A 61 17.14 -6.51 -0.74
N ALA A 62 16.71 -5.95 -1.88
CA ALA A 62 17.61 -5.14 -2.73
C ALA A 62 18.14 -3.88 -2.01
N MET A 63 17.27 -3.19 -1.26
CA MET A 63 17.64 -2.02 -0.45
C MET A 63 18.63 -2.38 0.66
N ILE A 64 18.31 -3.39 1.47
CA ILE A 64 19.18 -3.84 2.57
C ILE A 64 20.53 -4.32 2.03
N ASP A 65 20.53 -5.07 0.92
CA ASP A 65 21.77 -5.54 0.32
C ASP A 65 22.64 -4.40 -0.23
N HIS A 66 22.02 -3.34 -0.78
CA HIS A 66 22.72 -2.13 -1.19
C HIS A 66 23.43 -1.50 0.01
N ARG A 67 22.73 -1.21 1.11
CA ARG A 67 23.35 -0.64 2.31
C ARG A 67 24.41 -1.55 2.92
N ASN A 68 24.16 -2.86 2.97
CA ASN A 68 25.12 -3.85 3.45
C ASN A 68 26.43 -3.82 2.66
N ALA A 69 26.37 -3.54 1.35
CA ALA A 69 27.55 -3.43 0.49
C ALA A 69 28.27 -2.07 0.62
N THR A 70 27.55 -0.98 0.90
CA THR A 70 28.08 0.39 0.79
C THR A 70 28.40 1.06 2.12
N SER A 71 27.73 0.68 3.22
CA SER A 71 27.94 1.23 4.57
C SER A 71 28.44 0.18 5.56
N PRO A 72 29.34 0.53 6.49
CA PRO A 72 29.51 -0.25 7.71
C PRO A 72 28.32 -0.03 8.65
N GLY A 73 28.11 -0.97 9.56
CA GLY A 73 27.03 -0.91 10.55
C GLY A 73 26.50 -2.28 10.92
N HIS A 74 25.43 -2.30 11.70
CA HIS A 74 24.72 -3.50 12.10
C HIS A 74 23.26 -3.44 11.63
N ILE A 75 22.89 -4.41 10.80
CA ILE A 75 21.53 -4.59 10.29
C ILE A 75 20.91 -5.80 10.99
N ILE A 76 19.77 -5.60 11.64
CA ILE A 76 18.99 -6.68 12.25
C ILE A 76 17.70 -6.86 11.46
N THR A 77 17.41 -8.08 11.00
CA THR A 77 16.10 -8.41 10.44
C THR A 77 15.32 -9.28 11.44
N ILE A 78 14.04 -8.97 11.61
CA ILE A 78 13.10 -9.74 12.43
C ILE A 78 11.94 -10.09 11.50
N GLU A 79 11.78 -11.38 11.20
CA GLU A 79 10.90 -11.87 10.15
C GLU A 79 10.14 -13.14 10.59
N ASP A 80 9.05 -13.45 9.90
CA ASP A 80 8.24 -14.66 10.11
C ASP A 80 7.67 -15.16 8.76
N PRO A 81 8.38 -16.04 8.03
CA PRO A 81 9.78 -16.46 8.20
C PRO A 81 10.75 -15.56 7.43
N VAL A 82 12.06 -15.80 7.54
CA VAL A 82 13.07 -15.10 6.73
C VAL A 82 12.89 -15.43 5.25
N GLU A 83 12.61 -14.42 4.41
CA GLU A 83 12.36 -14.62 2.98
C GLU A 83 13.66 -14.56 2.14
N TYR A 84 14.61 -13.71 2.55
CA TYR A 84 15.91 -13.53 1.90
C TYR A 84 17.03 -13.53 2.93
N ALA A 85 18.03 -14.41 2.73
CA ALA A 85 19.18 -14.49 3.62
C ALA A 85 20.32 -13.59 3.12
N HIS A 86 20.62 -12.53 3.89
CA HIS A 86 21.74 -11.65 3.61
C HIS A 86 23.05 -12.18 4.21
N ARG A 87 24.12 -12.21 3.43
CA ARG A 87 25.46 -12.43 3.98
C ARG A 87 26.04 -11.08 4.39
N SER A 88 26.70 -11.02 5.54
CA SER A 88 27.45 -9.84 5.96
C SER A 88 28.50 -9.45 4.90
N LYS A 89 28.53 -8.16 4.55
CA LYS A 89 29.51 -7.57 3.63
C LYS A 89 30.28 -6.50 4.38
N LYS A 90 29.96 -5.22 4.16
CA LYS A 90 30.51 -4.08 4.90
C LYS A 90 29.75 -3.88 6.21
N SER A 91 28.46 -4.19 6.23
CA SER A 91 27.66 -4.28 7.45
C SER A 91 27.62 -5.72 7.99
N LEU A 92 27.49 -5.85 9.31
CA LEU A 92 27.06 -7.08 9.96
C LEU A 92 25.57 -7.25 9.76
N VAL A 93 25.11 -8.42 9.30
CA VAL A 93 23.67 -8.72 9.17
C VAL A 93 23.29 -9.88 10.07
N THR A 94 22.33 -9.64 10.97
CA THR A 94 21.77 -10.64 11.89
C THR A 94 20.30 -10.85 11.56
N HIS A 95 19.91 -12.09 11.31
CA HIS A 95 18.51 -12.46 11.07
C HIS A 95 17.92 -13.07 12.34
N ARG A 96 16.64 -12.82 12.59
CA ARG A 96 15.87 -13.43 13.67
C ARG A 96 14.53 -13.89 13.11
N GLU A 97 14.34 -15.20 13.04
CA GLU A 97 13.05 -15.78 12.69
C GLU A 97 12.19 -15.98 13.94
N VAL A 98 10.99 -15.41 13.94
CA VAL A 98 10.03 -15.57 15.04
C VAL A 98 9.55 -17.03 15.10
N GLY A 99 9.57 -17.61 16.30
CA GLY A 99 9.28 -19.02 16.54
C GLY A 99 10.49 -19.95 16.43
N VAL A 100 11.62 -19.47 15.88
CA VAL A 100 12.86 -20.25 15.76
C VAL A 100 13.98 -19.64 16.59
N ASP A 101 14.38 -18.40 16.28
CA ASP A 101 15.47 -17.69 16.96
C ASP A 101 14.98 -16.83 18.14
N THR A 102 13.70 -16.50 18.15
CA THR A 102 13.05 -15.67 19.17
C THR A 102 11.62 -16.13 19.40
N HIS A 103 11.13 -16.08 20.65
CA HIS A 103 9.81 -16.59 20.99
C HIS A 103 8.66 -15.73 20.46
N SER A 104 8.87 -14.41 20.34
CA SER A 104 7.85 -13.48 19.87
C SER A 104 8.48 -12.21 19.28
N TRP A 105 7.65 -11.45 18.55
CA TRP A 105 7.98 -10.12 18.06
C TRP A 105 8.43 -9.20 19.20
N HIS A 106 7.66 -9.13 20.29
CA HIS A 106 8.00 -8.31 21.46
C HIS A 106 9.41 -8.58 21.99
N HIS A 107 9.75 -9.86 22.20
CA HIS A 107 11.09 -10.25 22.68
C HIS A 107 12.19 -9.93 21.68
N ALA A 108 11.92 -10.10 20.38
CA ALA A 108 12.88 -9.80 19.33
C ALA A 108 13.19 -8.29 19.27
N LEU A 109 12.13 -7.48 19.24
CA LEU A 109 12.19 -6.03 19.11
C LEU A 109 12.86 -5.38 20.33
N LYS A 110 12.49 -5.80 21.55
CA LYS A 110 13.10 -5.31 22.79
C LYS A 110 14.59 -5.61 22.88
N ASN A 111 15.01 -6.80 22.45
CA ASN A 111 16.42 -7.20 22.52
C ASN A 111 17.26 -6.57 21.40
N ALA A 112 16.68 -6.29 20.23
CA ALA A 112 17.39 -5.65 19.13
C ALA A 112 18.05 -4.33 19.55
N LEU A 113 17.38 -3.49 20.34
CA LEU A 113 17.90 -2.22 20.85
C LEU A 113 19.21 -2.33 21.65
N ARG A 114 19.45 -3.49 22.29
CA ARG A 114 20.65 -3.71 23.10
C ARG A 114 21.83 -4.24 22.27
N GLN A 115 21.64 -4.45 20.97
CA GLN A 115 22.65 -4.97 20.06
C GLN A 115 23.25 -3.89 19.17
N ALA A 116 23.06 -2.61 19.55
CA ALA A 116 23.53 -1.45 18.80
C ALA A 116 23.27 -1.56 17.28
N PRO A 117 22.02 -1.80 16.84
CA PRO A 117 21.70 -1.80 15.42
C PRO A 117 21.82 -0.38 14.85
N ASP A 118 22.13 -0.27 13.57
CA ASP A 118 21.95 0.96 12.79
C ASP A 118 20.65 0.89 11.97
N VAL A 119 20.28 -0.33 11.56
CA VAL A 119 19.09 -0.62 10.76
C VAL A 119 18.33 -1.78 11.36
N ILE A 120 17.01 -1.64 11.44
CA ILE A 120 16.12 -2.73 11.84
C ILE A 120 15.09 -2.93 10.73
N LEU A 121 15.06 -4.13 10.16
CA LEU A 121 13.96 -4.58 9.32
C LEU A 121 12.96 -5.34 10.21
N VAL A 122 11.78 -4.79 10.37
CA VAL A 122 10.63 -5.44 11.00
C VAL A 122 9.77 -6.00 9.87
N GLY A 123 9.56 -7.31 9.78
CA GLY A 123 8.92 -7.97 8.64
C GLY A 123 7.61 -7.34 8.15
N GLU A 124 6.46 -7.83 8.62
CA GLU A 124 5.15 -7.30 8.24
C GLU A 124 4.41 -6.77 9.46
N ILE A 125 4.03 -5.50 9.45
CA ILE A 125 3.20 -4.92 10.51
C ILE A 125 1.74 -5.31 10.28
N ARG A 126 1.17 -6.00 11.28
CA ARG A 126 -0.21 -6.49 11.26
C ARG A 126 -1.08 -5.96 12.39
N ASP A 127 -0.46 -5.37 13.41
CA ASP A 127 -1.10 -4.93 14.64
C ASP A 127 -0.47 -3.63 15.18
N ALA A 128 -1.13 -3.04 16.17
CA ALA A 128 -0.70 -1.80 16.82
C ALA A 128 0.65 -1.97 17.54
N GLU A 129 0.86 -3.09 18.25
CA GLU A 129 2.08 -3.32 19.04
C GLU A 129 3.33 -3.31 18.15
N THR A 130 3.29 -4.02 17.02
CA THR A 130 4.41 -4.05 16.08
C THR A 130 4.65 -2.68 15.44
N MET A 131 3.57 -1.93 15.14
CA MET A 131 3.67 -0.56 14.62
C MET A 131 4.31 0.40 15.63
N GLU A 132 3.91 0.33 16.90
CA GLU A 132 4.51 1.14 17.97
C GLU A 132 6.00 0.91 18.09
N HIS A 133 6.43 -0.36 18.06
CA HIS A 133 7.84 -0.69 18.09
C HIS A 133 8.60 -0.11 16.89
N ALA A 134 8.04 -0.20 15.68
CA ALA A 134 8.66 0.37 14.48
C ALA A 134 8.80 1.90 14.57
N ILE A 135 7.79 2.60 15.10
CA ILE A 135 7.86 4.04 15.34
C ILE A 135 8.91 4.37 16.41
N ALA A 136 8.91 3.65 17.53
CA ALA A 136 9.87 3.86 18.61
C ALA A 136 11.33 3.65 18.15
N PHE A 137 11.59 2.71 17.23
CA PHE A 137 12.92 2.55 16.64
C PHE A 137 13.35 3.75 15.81
N ALA A 138 12.43 4.27 14.98
CA ALA A 138 12.67 5.46 14.19
C ALA A 138 12.95 6.68 15.08
N GLU A 139 12.18 6.83 16.17
CA GLU A 139 12.32 7.92 17.15
C GLU A 139 13.64 7.85 17.92
N THR A 140 14.05 6.64 18.32
CA THR A 140 15.32 6.41 19.05
C THR A 140 16.56 6.51 18.17
N GLY A 141 16.42 6.93 16.91
CA GLY A 141 17.54 7.27 16.03
C GLY A 141 18.02 6.15 15.11
N HIS A 142 17.23 5.08 14.95
CA HIS A 142 17.53 3.97 14.04
C HIS A 142 16.78 4.14 12.71
N LEU A 143 17.30 3.54 11.63
CA LEU A 143 16.50 3.37 10.43
C LEU A 143 15.65 2.10 10.56
N CYS A 144 14.33 2.25 10.63
CA CYS A 144 13.39 1.15 10.65
C CYS A 144 12.78 0.96 9.25
N LEU A 145 12.89 -0.24 8.70
CA LEU A 145 12.19 -0.63 7.48
C LEU A 145 11.10 -1.64 7.84
N SER A 146 9.95 -1.55 7.18
CA SER A 146 8.87 -2.50 7.37
C SER A 146 7.96 -2.64 6.16
N THR A 147 7.15 -3.70 6.16
CA THR A 147 6.09 -3.89 5.16
C THR A 147 4.70 -3.81 5.74
N LEU A 148 3.76 -3.37 4.90
CA LEU A 148 2.34 -3.36 5.21
C LEU A 148 1.53 -3.61 3.93
N HIS A 149 0.44 -4.37 4.02
CA HIS A 149 -0.48 -4.54 2.88
C HIS A 149 -1.39 -3.32 2.75
N ALA A 150 -1.06 -2.45 1.80
CA ALA A 150 -1.86 -1.32 1.38
C ALA A 150 -1.54 -1.03 -0.09
N ASN A 151 -2.45 -0.39 -0.82
CA ASN A 151 -2.30 -0.19 -2.27
C ASN A 151 -1.72 1.19 -2.63
N SER A 152 -1.62 2.11 -1.67
CA SER A 152 -1.06 3.45 -1.85
C SER A 152 -0.55 4.04 -0.53
N ALA A 153 0.14 5.18 -0.61
CA ALA A 153 0.64 5.92 0.53
C ALA A 153 -0.51 6.42 1.44
N SER A 154 -1.57 7.00 0.87
CA SER A 154 -2.74 7.44 1.64
C SER A 154 -3.44 6.26 2.35
N GLN A 155 -3.65 5.14 1.66
CA GLN A 155 -4.27 3.96 2.27
C GLN A 155 -3.39 3.33 3.36
N THR A 156 -2.07 3.45 3.24
CA THR A 156 -1.12 3.03 4.28
C THR A 156 -1.38 3.80 5.57
N MET A 157 -1.53 5.12 5.49
CA MET A 157 -1.82 5.97 6.66
C MET A 157 -3.16 5.60 7.30
N GLU A 158 -4.22 5.46 6.51
CA GLU A 158 -5.53 5.03 6.99
C GLU A 158 -5.47 3.67 7.70
N ARG A 159 -4.75 2.70 7.11
CA ARG A 159 -4.61 1.37 7.68
C ARG A 159 -3.85 1.38 9.00
N ILE A 160 -2.78 2.17 9.09
CA ILE A 160 -2.02 2.34 10.34
C ILE A 160 -2.93 2.89 11.45
N ILE A 161 -3.73 3.91 11.16
CA ILE A 161 -4.63 4.55 12.14
C ILE A 161 -5.70 3.58 12.63
N ASN A 162 -6.17 2.69 11.77
CA ASN A 162 -7.17 1.68 12.13
C ASN A 162 -6.62 0.58 13.06
N PHE A 163 -5.31 0.49 13.29
CA PHE A 163 -4.78 -0.35 14.36
C PHE A 163 -5.02 0.24 15.75
N PHE A 164 -5.22 1.55 15.86
CA PHE A 164 -5.25 2.26 17.13
C PHE A 164 -6.66 2.76 17.47
N PRO A 165 -7.04 2.72 18.77
CA PRO A 165 -8.28 3.32 19.22
C PRO A 165 -8.21 4.85 19.12
N GLU A 166 -9.37 5.51 19.07
CA GLU A 166 -9.49 6.93 18.71
C GLU A 166 -8.68 7.84 19.63
N GLU A 167 -8.63 7.51 20.93
CA GLU A 167 -7.96 8.29 21.97
C GLU A 167 -6.44 8.37 21.76
N ARG A 168 -5.87 7.41 21.02
CA ARG A 168 -4.42 7.34 20.74
C ARG A 168 -4.04 7.90 19.38
N ARG A 169 -5.00 8.25 18.54
CA ARG A 169 -4.73 8.70 17.16
C ARG A 169 -3.93 9.98 17.11
N THR A 170 -4.22 10.96 17.96
CA THR A 170 -3.48 12.23 17.97
C THR A 170 -2.00 12.03 18.23
N GLN A 171 -1.65 11.19 19.22
CA GLN A 171 -0.26 10.85 19.50
C GLN A 171 0.39 10.10 18.33
N LEU A 172 -0.30 9.09 17.79
CA LEU A 172 0.18 8.33 16.63
C LEU A 172 0.49 9.23 15.42
N LEU A 173 -0.39 10.18 15.10
CA LEU A 173 -0.18 11.10 13.99
C LEU A 173 1.00 12.04 14.24
N MET A 174 1.18 12.49 15.48
CA MET A 174 2.36 13.25 15.89
C MET A 174 3.64 12.44 15.67
N ASP A 175 3.68 11.21 16.16
CA ASP A 175 4.87 10.36 16.06
C ASP A 175 5.16 9.99 14.60
N LEU A 176 4.14 9.66 13.81
CA LEU A 176 4.30 9.38 12.37
C LEU A 176 4.78 10.62 11.61
N SER A 177 4.23 11.80 11.91
CA SER A 177 4.62 13.04 11.23
C SER A 177 6.10 13.36 11.44
N ALA A 178 6.64 13.03 12.62
CA ALA A 178 8.02 13.30 12.99
C ALA A 178 9.00 12.21 12.49
N ASN A 179 8.58 10.94 12.51
CA ASN A 179 9.48 9.80 12.33
C ASN A 179 9.36 9.12 10.97
N LEU A 180 8.24 9.28 10.24
CA LEU A 180 8.12 8.74 8.89
C LEU A 180 9.16 9.38 7.98
N ARG A 181 9.81 8.56 7.16
CA ARG A 181 10.75 9.03 6.15
C ARG A 181 10.17 8.91 4.76
N ALA A 182 9.65 7.74 4.42
CA ALA A 182 9.03 7.47 3.13
C ALA A 182 8.01 6.34 3.19
N ILE A 183 7.03 6.39 2.28
CA ILE A 183 6.19 5.25 1.92
C ILE A 183 6.44 4.93 0.45
N VAL A 184 6.86 3.71 0.19
CA VAL A 184 7.14 3.17 -1.14
C VAL A 184 6.05 2.15 -1.46
N SER A 185 5.08 2.54 -2.28
CA SER A 185 3.98 1.67 -2.67
C SER A 185 4.29 0.97 -3.99
N GLN A 186 4.05 -0.35 -4.06
CA GLN A 186 4.45 -1.17 -5.20
C GLN A 186 3.30 -1.99 -5.76
N ARG A 187 3.17 -1.99 -7.09
CA ARG A 187 2.28 -2.84 -7.88
C ARG A 187 3.07 -3.54 -8.99
N LEU A 188 2.77 -4.80 -9.27
CA LEU A 188 3.34 -5.51 -10.42
C LEU A 188 2.34 -5.52 -11.57
N VAL A 189 2.72 -4.90 -12.68
CA VAL A 189 1.90 -4.80 -13.90
C VAL A 189 2.47 -5.73 -14.96
N ARG A 190 1.60 -6.32 -15.79
CA ARG A 190 2.06 -7.22 -16.87
C ARG A 190 2.82 -6.44 -17.92
N THR A 191 3.92 -7.01 -18.41
CA THR A 191 4.69 -6.42 -19.50
C THR A 191 3.94 -6.56 -20.83
N GLU A 192 4.20 -5.65 -21.76
CA GLU A 192 3.56 -5.61 -23.10
C GLU A 192 3.83 -6.90 -23.89
N ASP A 193 4.99 -7.55 -23.67
CA ASP A 193 5.34 -8.84 -24.28
C ASP A 193 4.64 -10.06 -23.65
N GLY A 194 3.92 -9.87 -22.53
CA GLY A 194 3.22 -10.91 -21.79
C GLY A 194 4.10 -11.95 -21.07
N LYS A 195 5.43 -11.82 -21.15
CA LYS A 195 6.38 -12.80 -20.60
C LYS A 195 6.76 -12.54 -19.14
N GLY A 196 6.39 -11.39 -18.60
CA GLY A 196 6.81 -10.98 -17.27
C GLY A 196 5.91 -9.94 -16.63
N ARG A 197 6.46 -9.34 -15.58
CA ARG A 197 5.84 -8.23 -14.85
C ARG A 197 6.91 -7.19 -14.53
N VAL A 198 6.52 -5.93 -14.52
CA VAL A 198 7.36 -4.80 -14.11
C VAL A 198 6.72 -4.11 -12.91
N ALA A 199 7.54 -3.54 -12.02
CA ALA A 199 7.06 -2.82 -10.85
C ALA A 199 6.70 -1.37 -11.21
N ALA A 200 5.45 -0.97 -10.97
CA ALA A 200 5.07 0.42 -10.85
C ALA A 200 5.25 0.83 -9.39
N ILE A 201 6.02 1.91 -9.16
CA ILE A 201 6.41 2.37 -7.82
C ILE A 201 5.92 3.79 -7.60
N GLU A 202 5.15 3.97 -6.54
CA GLU A 202 4.80 5.27 -5.96
C GLU A 202 5.72 5.53 -4.76
N ILE A 203 6.19 6.77 -4.62
CA ILE A 203 7.09 7.21 -3.54
C ILE A 203 6.51 8.48 -2.93
N LEU A 204 6.08 8.38 -1.67
CA LEU A 204 5.80 9.51 -0.80
C LEU A 204 7.04 9.77 0.07
N LEU A 205 7.55 10.99 0.07
CA LEU A 205 8.62 11.42 0.97
C LEU A 205 8.05 12.36 2.04
N ASN A 206 8.44 12.18 3.29
CA ASN A 206 7.93 12.99 4.39
C ASN A 206 8.61 14.38 4.45
N THR A 207 8.17 15.29 3.60
CA THR A 207 8.55 16.72 3.65
C THR A 207 7.78 17.45 4.75
N PRO A 208 8.16 18.68 5.15
CA PRO A 208 7.41 19.45 6.15
C PRO A 208 5.91 19.58 5.84
N THR A 209 5.55 19.75 4.56
CA THR A 209 4.15 19.80 4.12
C THR A 209 3.44 18.46 4.30
N ILE A 210 4.09 17.34 3.97
CA ILE A 210 3.52 16.00 4.20
C ILE A 210 3.37 15.72 5.69
N ALA A 211 4.38 16.07 6.50
CA ALA A 211 4.34 15.92 7.95
C ALA A 211 3.15 16.69 8.55
N GLU A 212 2.92 17.94 8.12
CA GLU A 212 1.75 18.72 8.55
C GLU A 212 0.42 18.04 8.17
N LYS A 213 0.31 17.51 6.94
CA LYS A 213 -0.90 16.80 6.49
C LYS A 213 -1.12 15.50 7.27
N ILE A 214 -0.05 14.77 7.59
CA ILE A 214 -0.12 13.59 8.45
C ILE A 214 -0.59 13.97 9.84
N PHE A 215 -0.01 15.01 10.45
CA PHE A 215 -0.37 15.48 11.78
C PHE A 215 -1.85 15.87 11.89
N LYS A 216 -2.40 16.50 10.84
CA LYS A 216 -3.82 16.89 10.76
C LYS A 216 -4.77 15.74 10.39
N GLY A 217 -4.24 14.60 9.94
CA GLY A 217 -5.05 13.48 9.46
C GLY A 217 -5.63 13.65 8.05
N GLU A 218 -5.09 14.55 7.24
CA GLU A 218 -5.61 14.94 5.92
C GLU A 218 -5.01 14.06 4.79
N PHE A 219 -5.16 12.73 4.86
CA PHE A 219 -4.46 11.80 3.95
C PHE A 219 -4.89 11.88 2.48
N ASN A 220 -6.10 12.37 2.22
CA ASN A 220 -6.62 12.56 0.86
C ASN A 220 -5.81 13.61 0.08
N GLU A 221 -5.17 14.54 0.78
CA GLU A 221 -4.39 15.61 0.15
C GLU A 221 -2.97 15.18 -0.22
N LEU A 222 -2.48 14.06 0.32
CA LEU A 222 -1.11 13.58 0.10
C LEU A 222 -0.82 13.38 -1.39
N LYS A 223 -1.77 12.79 -2.14
CA LYS A 223 -1.64 12.61 -3.59
C LYS A 223 -1.46 13.93 -4.32
N GLY A 224 -2.23 14.96 -3.93
CA GLY A 224 -2.14 16.30 -4.52
C GLY A 224 -0.77 16.96 -4.29
N VAL A 225 -0.17 16.75 -3.10
CA VAL A 225 1.18 17.23 -2.79
C VAL A 225 2.22 16.46 -3.61
N MET A 226 2.13 15.12 -3.66
CA MET A 226 3.04 14.26 -4.43
C MET A 226 3.09 14.65 -5.92
N THR A 227 1.94 14.94 -6.53
CA THR A 227 1.85 15.38 -7.93
C THR A 227 2.64 16.67 -8.20
N LYS A 228 2.70 17.58 -7.22
CA LYS A 228 3.41 18.87 -7.34
C LYS A 228 4.89 18.77 -6.97
N SER A 229 5.27 17.83 -6.11
CA SER A 229 6.61 17.72 -5.52
C SER A 229 7.52 16.71 -6.22
N ARG A 230 7.37 16.53 -7.54
CA ARG A 230 8.18 15.56 -8.31
C ARG A 230 9.67 15.86 -8.28
N GLU A 231 10.05 17.13 -8.30
CA GLU A 231 11.46 17.57 -8.22
C GLU A 231 12.16 17.14 -6.93
N LEU A 232 11.40 16.82 -5.87
CA LEU A 232 11.91 16.31 -4.61
C LEU A 232 12.07 14.78 -4.60
N GLY A 233 11.79 14.09 -5.71
CA GLY A 233 11.83 12.63 -5.82
C GLY A 233 10.52 11.92 -5.50
N MET A 234 9.42 12.67 -5.30
CA MET A 234 8.09 12.04 -5.12
C MET A 234 7.54 11.54 -6.46
N ARG A 235 6.82 10.42 -6.40
CA ARG A 235 6.24 9.77 -7.58
C ARG A 235 4.86 9.24 -7.25
N THR A 236 3.87 9.51 -8.09
CA THR A 236 2.53 8.91 -7.99
C THR A 236 2.47 7.62 -8.82
N PHE A 237 1.50 6.73 -8.54
CA PHE A 237 1.28 5.56 -9.40
C PHE A 237 0.94 5.94 -10.84
N ASP A 238 0.06 6.93 -11.03
CA ASP A 238 -0.34 7.38 -12.36
C ASP A 238 0.89 7.85 -13.17
N TRP A 239 1.82 8.54 -12.52
CA TRP A 239 3.07 8.95 -13.15
C TRP A 239 3.99 7.75 -13.48
N ALA A 240 4.16 6.82 -12.55
CA ALA A 240 4.96 5.62 -12.77
C ALA A 240 4.41 4.77 -13.94
N LEU A 241 3.09 4.63 -14.04
CA LEU A 241 2.43 3.93 -15.14
C LEU A 241 2.60 4.68 -16.48
N PHE A 242 2.51 6.01 -16.46
CA PHE A 242 2.78 6.85 -17.64
C PHE A 242 4.21 6.65 -18.17
N GLU A 243 5.21 6.62 -17.29
CA GLU A 243 6.61 6.36 -17.67
C GLU A 243 6.78 4.95 -18.24
N LEU A 244 6.27 3.92 -17.56
CA LEU A 244 6.32 2.54 -18.05
C LEU A 244 5.64 2.37 -19.41
N TYR A 245 4.54 3.08 -19.65
CA TYR A 245 3.87 3.09 -20.95
C TYR A 245 4.76 3.70 -22.02
N ASN A 246 5.32 4.89 -21.77
CA ASN A 246 6.20 5.59 -22.72
C ASN A 246 7.48 4.81 -23.03
N GLU A 247 8.01 4.06 -22.06
CA GLU A 247 9.17 3.18 -22.22
C GLU A 247 8.88 1.91 -23.04
N GLY A 248 7.62 1.65 -23.43
CA GLY A 248 7.27 0.42 -24.15
C GLY A 248 7.17 -0.82 -23.27
N LYS A 249 7.14 -0.66 -21.95
CA LYS A 249 7.16 -1.80 -21.02
C LYS A 249 5.77 -2.36 -20.77
N ILE A 250 4.73 -1.54 -20.81
CA ILE A 250 3.34 -1.94 -20.58
C ILE A 250 2.42 -1.42 -21.68
N SER A 251 1.30 -2.11 -21.93
CA SER A 251 0.27 -1.66 -22.86
C SER A 251 -0.57 -0.52 -22.28
N TYR A 252 -1.28 0.21 -23.15
CA TYR A 252 -2.23 1.25 -22.73
C TYR A 252 -3.30 0.69 -21.79
N ASP A 253 -3.89 -0.47 -22.12
CA ASP A 253 -4.94 -1.08 -21.31
C ASP A 253 -4.45 -1.48 -19.91
N GLU A 254 -3.22 -2.01 -19.82
CA GLU A 254 -2.61 -2.33 -18.53
C GLU A 254 -2.29 -1.06 -17.72
N ALA A 255 -1.83 0.01 -18.37
CA ALA A 255 -1.60 1.30 -17.72
C ALA A 255 -2.90 1.86 -17.12
N ILE A 256 -3.97 1.94 -17.91
CA ILE A 256 -5.26 2.49 -17.44
C ILE A 256 -5.91 1.61 -16.37
N ARG A 257 -5.84 0.28 -16.50
CA ARG A 257 -6.41 -0.67 -15.53
C ARG A 257 -5.79 -0.53 -14.13
N ASN A 258 -4.50 -0.22 -14.06
CA ASN A 258 -3.76 -0.14 -12.81
C ASN A 258 -3.63 1.29 -12.26
N ALA A 259 -4.19 2.28 -12.95
CA ALA A 259 -4.16 3.68 -12.55
C ALA A 259 -5.05 3.96 -11.34
N ASP A 260 -4.65 4.90 -10.50
CA ASP A 260 -5.50 5.43 -9.44
C ASP A 260 -6.54 6.38 -10.02
N SER A 261 -6.16 7.17 -11.03
CA SER A 261 -7.08 8.00 -11.81
C SER A 261 -6.95 7.67 -13.29
N ALA A 262 -7.80 6.77 -13.76
CA ALA A 262 -7.86 6.37 -15.18
C ALA A 262 -8.03 7.59 -16.10
N ASN A 263 -8.87 8.56 -15.73
CA ASN A 263 -9.12 9.74 -16.55
C ASN A 263 -7.91 10.69 -16.61
N GLU A 264 -7.24 10.95 -15.49
CA GLU A 264 -6.03 11.78 -15.48
C GLU A 264 -4.88 11.11 -16.24
N LEU A 265 -4.74 9.79 -16.13
CA LEU A 265 -3.72 9.06 -16.87
C LEU A 265 -4.00 9.08 -18.38
N ARG A 266 -5.25 8.87 -18.81
CA ARG A 266 -5.63 9.00 -20.23
C ARG A 266 -5.31 10.39 -20.77
N LEU A 267 -5.69 11.44 -20.04
CA LEU A 267 -5.40 12.82 -20.43
C LEU A 267 -3.89 13.07 -20.51
N SER A 268 -3.13 12.56 -19.55
CA SER A 268 -1.67 12.67 -19.53
C SER A 268 -1.03 11.94 -20.71
N ILE A 269 -1.52 10.74 -21.05
CA ILE A 269 -1.08 10.01 -22.25
C ILE A 269 -1.37 10.84 -23.50
N LYS A 270 -2.61 11.32 -23.68
CA LYS A 270 -3.00 12.07 -24.87
C LYS A 270 -2.21 13.38 -25.06
N LEU A 271 -1.93 14.11 -23.97
CA LEU A 271 -1.29 15.42 -24.04
C LEU A 271 0.24 15.37 -24.00
N LYS A 272 0.83 14.38 -23.31
CA LYS A 272 2.27 14.38 -22.97
C LYS A 272 3.02 13.12 -23.41
N SER A 273 2.34 12.05 -23.83
CA SER A 273 3.01 10.81 -24.25
C SER A 273 3.74 11.00 -25.58
N THR A 274 4.95 10.46 -25.67
CA THR A 274 5.68 10.34 -26.93
C THR A 274 5.14 9.20 -27.81
N ARG A 275 4.55 8.15 -27.20
CA ARG A 275 3.87 7.05 -27.92
C ARG A 275 2.48 7.45 -28.43
N GLY A 276 1.88 8.49 -27.84
CA GLY A 276 0.52 8.89 -28.12
C GLY A 276 -0.52 7.88 -27.63
N GLU A 277 -1.80 8.19 -27.84
CA GLU A 277 -2.89 7.26 -27.57
C GLU A 277 -3.03 6.26 -28.74
N PRO A 278 -3.22 4.95 -28.48
CA PRO A 278 -3.45 3.98 -29.55
C PRO A 278 -4.70 4.35 -30.36
N ALA A 279 -4.65 4.17 -31.69
CA ALA A 279 -5.79 4.48 -32.56
C ALA A 279 -7.08 3.74 -32.16
N ALA A 280 -6.96 2.53 -31.59
CA ALA A 280 -8.08 1.75 -31.07
C ALA A 280 -8.71 2.35 -29.78
N ALA A 281 -7.93 3.09 -28.98
CA ALA A 281 -8.38 3.73 -27.75
C ALA A 281 -9.04 5.09 -27.98
N ALA A 282 -8.64 5.81 -29.04
CA ALA A 282 -9.21 7.11 -29.40
C ALA A 282 -10.74 7.07 -29.64
N GLY A 283 -11.25 5.97 -30.20
CA GLY A 283 -12.70 5.76 -30.39
C GLY A 283 -13.45 5.46 -29.08
N LEU A 284 -12.80 4.80 -28.12
CA LEU A 284 -13.37 4.50 -26.81
C LEU A 284 -13.42 5.75 -25.92
N ALA A 285 -12.40 6.61 -26.00
CA ALA A 285 -12.35 7.88 -25.29
C ALA A 285 -13.49 8.82 -25.72
N LEU A 286 -13.78 8.93 -27.03
CA LEU A 286 -14.91 9.72 -27.54
C LEU A 286 -16.26 9.21 -27.03
N ALA A 287 -16.45 7.89 -26.95
CA ALA A 287 -17.68 7.30 -26.43
C ALA A 287 -17.85 7.50 -24.89
N MET A 288 -16.75 7.56 -24.14
CA MET A 288 -16.79 7.81 -22.69
C MET A 288 -16.93 9.30 -22.33
N ASP A 289 -16.37 10.21 -23.15
CA ASP A 289 -16.54 11.66 -23.02
C ASP A 289 -18.02 12.04 -23.24
N ASP A 290 -18.67 11.37 -24.19
CA ASP A 290 -20.11 11.49 -24.44
C ASP A 290 -20.98 10.98 -23.27
N MET A 291 -20.44 10.15 -22.35
CA MET A 291 -21.15 9.68 -21.16
C MET A 291 -21.00 10.61 -19.94
N HIS A 292 -20.00 11.49 -19.92
CA HIS A 292 -19.67 12.35 -18.76
C HIS A 292 -19.92 13.84 -19.00
N THR A 293 -20.73 14.20 -20.01
CA THR A 293 -21.14 15.60 -20.14
C THR A 293 -21.90 16.04 -18.88
N PRO A 294 -21.68 17.26 -18.36
CA PRO A 294 -22.37 17.77 -17.17
C PRO A 294 -23.89 17.63 -17.27
N GLU A 295 -24.44 17.76 -18.47
CA GLU A 295 -25.86 17.61 -18.78
C GLU A 295 -26.37 16.17 -18.59
N LYS A 296 -25.62 15.15 -19.01
CA LYS A 296 -26.03 13.73 -18.83
C LYS A 296 -25.83 13.24 -17.41
N ILE A 297 -24.81 13.72 -16.70
CA ILE A 297 -24.59 13.43 -15.28
C ILE A 297 -25.73 14.02 -14.44
N GLU A 298 -26.15 15.25 -14.74
CA GLU A 298 -27.29 15.87 -14.08
C GLU A 298 -28.60 15.13 -14.40
N ALA A 299 -28.80 14.72 -15.67
CA ALA A 299 -29.97 13.93 -16.05
C ALA A 299 -30.05 12.59 -15.29
N LEU A 300 -28.91 11.87 -15.15
CA LEU A 300 -28.85 10.62 -14.38
C LEU A 300 -29.13 10.84 -12.89
N ARG A 301 -28.60 11.92 -12.29
CA ARG A 301 -28.90 12.30 -10.90
C ARG A 301 -30.38 12.59 -10.69
N GLN A 302 -31.01 13.35 -11.60
CA GLN A 302 -32.44 13.66 -11.54
C GLN A 302 -33.29 12.39 -11.65
N GLU A 303 -32.92 11.47 -12.54
CA GLU A 303 -33.62 10.20 -12.72
C GLU A 303 -33.49 9.28 -11.49
N GLU A 304 -32.33 9.25 -10.85
CA GLU A 304 -32.09 8.49 -9.63
C GLU A 304 -32.82 9.10 -8.42
N LEU A 305 -32.87 10.43 -8.33
CA LEU A 305 -33.65 11.15 -7.31
C LEU A 305 -35.15 10.84 -7.44
N HIS A 306 -35.68 10.84 -8.67
CA HIS A 306 -37.07 10.51 -8.95
C HIS A 306 -37.39 9.05 -8.59
N LYS A 307 -36.49 8.11 -8.88
CA LYS A 307 -36.63 6.70 -8.46
C LYS A 307 -36.62 6.55 -6.94
N GLN A 308 -35.79 7.30 -6.22
CA GLN A 308 -35.76 7.28 -4.77
C GLN A 308 -37.04 7.88 -4.14
N GLN A 309 -37.57 8.96 -4.73
CA GLN A 309 -38.83 9.58 -4.29
C GLN A 309 -40.00 8.61 -4.48
N HIS A 310 -40.14 8.00 -5.66
CA HIS A 310 -41.20 7.04 -5.93
C HIS A 310 -41.14 5.83 -4.99
N LYS A 311 -39.94 5.30 -4.75
CA LYS A 311 -39.75 4.17 -3.81
C LYS A 311 -40.10 4.54 -2.37
N ARG A 312 -39.85 5.79 -1.96
CA ARG A 312 -40.20 6.30 -0.63
C ARG A 312 -41.71 6.45 -0.48
N GLU A 313 -42.40 6.97 -1.49
CA GLU A 313 -43.86 7.10 -1.51
C GLU A 313 -44.54 5.72 -1.43
N GLU A 314 -44.05 4.73 -2.18
CA GLU A 314 -44.55 3.35 -2.11
C GLU A 314 -44.40 2.74 -0.70
N LEU A 315 -43.25 2.97 -0.05
CA LEU A 315 -43.00 2.50 1.31
C LEU A 315 -43.89 3.19 2.35
N GLU A 316 -44.12 4.49 2.22
CA GLU A 316 -45.04 5.24 3.09
C GLU A 316 -46.49 4.77 2.92
N LEU A 317 -46.93 4.52 1.67
CA LEU A 317 -48.28 4.02 1.39
C LEU A 317 -48.49 2.61 1.98
N ALA A 318 -47.48 1.74 1.84
CA ALA A 318 -47.50 0.39 2.41
C ALA A 318 -47.52 0.41 3.96
N ALA A 319 -46.79 1.35 4.57
CA ALA A 319 -46.81 1.54 6.03
C ALA A 319 -48.19 2.03 6.51
N LEU A 320 -48.80 2.99 5.82
CA LEU A 320 -50.15 3.49 6.13
C LEU A 320 -51.23 2.40 6.01
N GLN A 321 -51.13 1.53 5.00
CA GLN A 321 -52.02 0.39 4.85
C GLN A 321 -51.87 -0.63 5.98
N ARG A 322 -50.62 -0.94 6.40
CA ARG A 322 -50.37 -1.81 7.57
C ARG A 322 -50.97 -1.26 8.86
N THR A 323 -50.84 0.04 9.10
CA THR A 323 -51.38 0.68 10.30
C THR A 323 -52.92 0.67 10.32
N LYS A 324 -53.55 0.87 9.16
CA LYS A 324 -55.03 0.75 9.03
C LYS A 324 -55.53 -0.67 9.27
N LEU A 325 -54.81 -1.68 8.76
CA LEU A 325 -55.13 -3.10 9.00
C LEU A 325 -54.98 -3.48 10.49
N ALA A 326 -53.98 -2.94 11.18
CA ALA A 326 -53.79 -3.16 12.61
C ALA A 326 -54.87 -2.49 13.48
N GLN A 327 -55.44 -1.36 13.04
CA GLN A 327 -56.53 -0.67 13.74
C GLN A 327 -57.92 -1.30 13.50
N GLN A 328 -58.05 -2.23 12.53
CA GLN A 328 -59.30 -2.92 12.21
C GLN A 328 -59.45 -4.31 12.85
N GLN A 329 -58.49 -4.77 13.67
CA GLN A 329 -58.65 -6.00 14.45
C GLN A 329 -59.33 -5.69 15.80
N PRO A 330 -60.51 -6.26 16.10
CA PRO A 330 -61.14 -6.13 17.41
C PRO A 330 -60.33 -6.88 18.47
N SER A 331 -60.23 -6.28 19.65
CA SER A 331 -59.61 -6.86 20.85
C SER A 331 -60.43 -8.01 21.41
N ASP A 332 -60.32 -9.21 20.85
CA ASP A 332 -60.79 -10.44 21.49
C ASP A 332 -59.64 -11.07 22.30
N LEU A 333 -59.46 -10.55 23.52
CA LEU A 333 -58.62 -11.15 24.55
C LEU A 333 -59.30 -11.01 25.92
N TYR A 334 -60.55 -11.49 26.01
CA TYR A 334 -61.18 -11.93 27.25
C TYR A 334 -62.25 -12.98 26.92
N ARG A 335 -61.92 -14.27 27.06
CA ARG A 335 -62.76 -15.38 27.56
C ARG A 335 -62.14 -16.75 27.24
N ALA A 336 -61.48 -17.33 28.23
CA ALA A 336 -61.78 -18.63 28.87
C ALA A 336 -60.58 -19.05 29.72
#